data_AF-A0A1Q3K549-F1
#
_entry.id   AF-A0A1Q3K549-F1
#
_cell.length_a   1.000
_cell.length_b   1.000
_cell.length_c   1.000
_cell.angle_alpha   90.00
_cell.angle_beta   90.00
_cell.angle_gamma   90.00
#
_symmetry.space_group_name_H-M   'P 1'
#
loop_
_entity.id
_entity.type
_entity.pdbx_description
1 polymer ?
#
loop_
_entity_poly.entity_id
_entity_poly.type
_entity_poly.pdbx_seq_one_letter_code
_entity_poly.pdbx_strand_id
1 'polypeptide(L)' 'MYGTYLRLGVTFWASDRAVVRAARRKLTRTARRDPAKREARKRFYREMLEHHANAQRLAAEFRL' A
#
# COMPACT_ATOMS: atom_id res chain seq x y z
N MET A 1 1.17 -10.27 -0.33
CA MET A 1 0.10 -9.41 0.26
C MET A 1 -0.80 -8.74 -0.79
N TYR A 2 -0.85 -9.24 -2.05
CA TYR A 2 -1.53 -8.54 -3.15
C TYR A 2 -3.04 -8.34 -2.94
N GLY A 3 -3.74 -9.32 -2.36
CA GLY A 3 -5.16 -9.15 -2.01
C GLY A 3 -5.42 -8.02 -1.01
N THR A 4 -4.45 -7.69 -0.14
CA THR A 4 -4.56 -6.54 0.76
C THR A 4 -4.40 -5.22 0.01
N TYR A 5 -3.49 -5.18 -0.98
CA TYR A 5 -3.35 -4.03 -1.87
C TYR A 5 -4.64 -3.73 -2.62
N LEU A 6 -5.30 -4.74 -3.20
CA LEU A 6 -6.60 -4.57 -3.87
C LEU A 6 -7.67 -3.96 -2.94
N ARG A 7 -7.71 -4.40 -1.67
CA ARG A 7 -8.64 -3.86 -0.66
C ARG A 7 -8.31 -2.44 -0.21
N LEU A 8 -7.18 -1.86 -0.61
CA LEU A 8 -6.92 -0.44 -0.38
C LEU A 8 -7.88 0.45 -1.18
N GLY A 9 -8.44 -0.07 -2.28
CA GLY A 9 -9.36 0.68 -3.14
C GLY A 9 -8.71 1.92 -3.78
N VAL A 10 -7.41 1.82 -4.07
CA VAL A 10 -6.65 2.89 -4.73
C VAL A 10 -6.57 2.62 -6.23
N THR A 11 -6.75 3.66 -7.04
CA THR A 11 -6.53 3.57 -8.49
C THR A 11 -5.03 3.54 -8.78
N PHE A 12 -4.63 3.01 -9.94
CA PHE A 12 -3.21 2.96 -10.32
C PHE A 12 -2.60 4.35 -10.57
N TRP A 13 -3.42 5.35 -10.94
CA TRP A 13 -3.03 6.76 -11.03
C TRP A 13 -2.78 7.44 -9.67
N ALA A 14 -3.04 6.75 -8.55
CA ALA A 14 -2.80 7.30 -7.23
C ALA A 14 -1.31 7.57 -7.00
N SER A 15 -0.99 8.50 -6.10
CA SER A 15 0.38 8.70 -5.64
C SER A 15 0.75 7.70 -4.53
N ASP A 16 2.04 7.41 -4.38
CA ASP A 16 2.57 6.62 -3.26
C ASP A 16 2.06 7.09 -1.89
N ARG A 17 1.94 8.40 -1.72
CA ARG A 17 1.41 8.99 -0.47
C ARG A 17 -0.05 8.59 -0.23
N ALA A 18 -0.87 8.51 -1.29
CA ALA A 18 -2.24 8.05 -1.19
C ALA A 18 -2.30 6.56 -0.83
N VAL A 19 -1.42 5.73 -1.42
CA VAL A 19 -1.27 4.30 -1.08
C VAL A 19 -0.93 4.12 0.40
N VAL A 20 0.10 4.81 0.91
CA VAL A 20 0.50 4.71 2.33
C VAL A 20 -0.62 5.18 3.26
N ARG A 21 -1.37 6.22 2.87
CA ARG A 21 -2.54 6.68 3.65
C ARG A 21 -3.66 5.65 3.68
N ALA A 22 -3.98 5.03 2.55
CA ALA A 22 -4.98 3.97 2.46
C ALA A 22 -4.56 2.73 3.27
N ALA A 23 -3.29 2.30 3.13
CA ALA A 23 -2.71 1.20 3.89
C ALA A 23 -2.74 1.48 5.40
N ARG A 24 -2.35 2.69 5.81
CA ARG A 24 -2.41 3.12 7.21
C ARG A 24 -3.83 3.06 7.79
N ARG A 25 -4.87 3.32 6.99
CA ARG A 25 -6.27 3.23 7.45
C ARG A 25 -6.72 1.79 7.69
N LYS A 26 -6.05 0.78 7.13
CA LYS A 26 -6.33 -0.65 7.40
C LYS A 26 -5.73 -1.15 8.72
N LEU A 27 -4.79 -0.41 9.31
CA LEU A 27 -4.17 -0.78 10.57
C LEU A 27 -5.02 -0.32 11.76
N THR A 28 -5.14 -1.19 12.77
CA THR A 28 -5.77 -0.85 14.05
C THR A 28 -5.03 0.32 14.73
N ARG A 29 -5.71 1.06 15.61
CA ARG A 29 -5.10 2.21 16.31
C ARG A 29 -3.86 1.81 17.12
N THR A 30 -3.88 0.63 17.75
CA THR A 30 -2.75 0.07 18.51
C THR A 30 -1.59 -0.25 17.59
N ALA A 31 -1.83 -0.99 16.50
CA ALA A 31 -0.79 -1.34 15.54
C ALA A 31 -0.11 -0.13 14.90
N ARG A 32 -0.82 0.99 14.73
CA ARG A 32 -0.27 2.25 14.22
C ARG A 32 0.73 2.95 15.15
N ARG A 33 0.51 2.86 16.46
CA ARG A 33 1.25 3.63 17.48
C ARG A 33 2.30 2.81 18.22
N ASP A 34 2.16 1.49 18.21
CA ASP A 34 3.06 0.56 18.88
C ASP A 34 4.51 0.66 18.33
N PRO A 35 5.50 1.08 19.14
CA PRO A 35 6.89 1.17 18.73
C PRO A 35 7.49 -0.18 18.30
N ALA A 36 7.11 -1.28 18.96
CA ALA A 36 7.62 -2.62 18.64
C ALA A 36 7.21 -3.08 17.23
N LYS A 37 6.10 -2.54 16.71
CA LYS A 37 5.59 -2.84 15.36
C LYS A 37 6.16 -1.93 14.27
N ARG A 38 7.12 -1.05 14.57
CA ARG A 38 7.66 -0.07 13.62
C ARG A 38 8.20 -0.72 12.35
N GLU A 39 9.05 -1.74 12.48
CA GLU A 39 9.64 -2.41 11.31
C GLU A 39 8.61 -3.25 10.54
N ALA A 40 7.68 -3.90 11.24
CA ALA A 40 6.56 -4.58 10.60
C ALA A 40 5.69 -3.61 9.77
N ARG A 41 5.39 -2.41 10.30
CA ARG A 41 4.66 -1.37 9.53
C ARG A 41 5.43 -0.90 8.30
N LYS A 42 6.75 -0.70 8.42
CA LYS A 42 7.58 -0.30 7.26
C LYS A 42 7.56 -1.36 6.18
N ARG A 43 7.75 -2.64 6.53
CA ARG A 43 7.65 -3.76 5.58
C ARG A 43 6.28 -3.79 4.91
N PHE A 44 5.21 -3.68 5.70
CA PHE A 44 3.85 -3.58 5.17
C PHE A 44 3.69 -2.44 4.16
N TYR A 45 4.17 -1.23 4.45
CA TYR A 45 4.07 -0.11 3.50
C TYR A 45 4.90 -0.34 2.24
N ARG A 46 6.10 -0.91 2.35
CA ARG A 46 6.94 -1.24 1.19
C ARG A 46 6.26 -2.23 0.26
N GLU A 47 5.68 -3.31 0.80
CA GLU A 47 4.94 -4.28 -0.01
C GLU A 47 3.74 -3.64 -0.74
N MET A 48 3.03 -2.69 -0.11
CA MET A 48 1.94 -1.97 -0.77
C MET A 48 2.44 -1.08 -1.91
N LEU A 49 3.59 -0.43 -1.74
CA LEU A 49 4.22 0.38 -2.78
C LEU A 49 4.74 -0.48 -3.93
N GLU A 50 5.34 -1.64 -3.65
CA GLU A 50 5.79 -2.59 -4.67
C GLU A 50 4.62 -3.10 -5.52
N HIS A 51 3.50 -3.48 -4.88
CA HIS A 51 2.29 -3.87 -5.60
C HIS A 51 1.71 -2.72 -6.43
N HIS A 52 1.77 -1.49 -5.91
CA HIS A 52 1.31 -0.31 -6.64
C HIS A 52 2.18 0.00 -7.87
N ALA A 53 3.50 -0.03 -7.71
CA ALA A 53 4.44 0.15 -8.82
C ALA A 53 4.27 -0.94 -9.89
N ASN A 54 3.98 -2.19 -9.48
CA ASN A 54 3.65 -3.25 -10.43
C ASN A 54 2.34 -2.96 -11.18
N ALA A 55 1.30 -2.51 -10.49
CA ALA A 55 0.02 -2.14 -11.11
C ALA A 55 0.19 -0.96 -12.10
N GLN A 56 1.01 0.04 -11.75
CA GLN A 56 1.34 1.15 -12.66
C GLN A 56 2.12 0.67 -13.89
N ARG A 57 3.09 -0.24 -13.73
CA ARG A 57 3.82 -0.82 -14.86
C ARG A 57 2.87 -1.56 -15.81
N LEU A 58 1.98 -2.39 -15.27
CA LEU A 58 0.99 -3.10 -16.08
C LEU A 58 0.05 -2.12 -16.79
N ALA A 59 -0.46 -1.10 -16.10
CA ALA A 59 -1.32 -0.10 -16.72
C ALA A 59 -0.60 0.67 -17.85
N ALA A 60 0.69 0.99 -17.67
CA ALA A 60 1.49 1.62 -18.72
C ALA A 60 1.75 0.68 -19.91
N GLU A 61 2.04 -0.60 -19.65
CA GLU A 61 2.27 -1.62 -20.67
C GLU A 61 1.03 -1.88 -21.52
N PHE A 62 -0.14 -1.95 -20.89
CA PHE A 62 -1.42 -2.26 -21.55
C PHE A 62 -2.28 -1.03 -21.88
N ARG A 63 -1.81 0.20 -21.59
CA ARG A 63 -2.53 1.48 -21.77
C ARG A 63 -3.94 1.50 -21.15
N LEU A 64 -4.04 1.00 -19.91
CA LEU A 64 -5.28 0.95 -19.12
C LEU A 64 -5.65 2.30 -18.51
#